data_AF-A0AAD7S3Z9-F1
#
_entry.id   AF-A0AAD7S3Z9-F1
#
_cell.length_a   1.000
_cell.length_b   1.000
_cell.length_c   1.000
_cell.angle_alpha   90.00
_cell.angle_beta   90.00
_cell.angle_gamma   90.00
#
_symmetry.space_group_name_H-M   'P 1'
#
loop_
_entity.id
_entity.type
_entity.pdbx_description
1 polymer ?
#
loop_
_entity_poly.entity_id
_entity_poly.type
_entity_poly.pdbx_seq_one_letter_code
_entity_poly.pdbx_strand_id
1 'polypeptide(L)' 'MSMEDPFFVVKGEVQKAVNTAQSLHQRWSELLQDPASASKEEVDWTTNELRNSLRSIEWDLEDLDETINILTA' A
#
# COMPACT_ATOMS: atom_id res chain seq x y z
N MET A 1 -17.65 -19.13 -16.49
CA MET A 1 -16.88 -18.69 -15.31
C MET A 1 -17.77 -17.73 -14.56
N SER A 2 -18.00 -17.93 -13.25
CA SER A 2 -18.65 -16.91 -12.42
C SER A 2 -17.62 -15.81 -12.17
N MET A 3 -18.03 -14.56 -12.36
CA MET A 3 -17.21 -13.40 -12.02
C MET A 3 -17.01 -13.41 -10.49
N GLU A 4 -15.76 -13.32 -10.04
CA GLU A 4 -15.45 -13.18 -8.61
C GLU A 4 -15.99 -11.83 -8.14
N ASP A 5 -16.52 -11.77 -6.91
CA ASP A 5 -17.08 -10.54 -6.36
C ASP A 5 -16.01 -9.44 -6.38
N PRO A 6 -16.26 -8.28 -7.00
CA PRO A 6 -15.30 -7.18 -7.06
C PRO A 6 -14.75 -6.78 -5.69
N PHE A 7 -15.55 -6.91 -4.62
CA PHE A 7 -15.09 -6.65 -3.25
C PHE A 7 -13.93 -7.56 -2.85
N PHE A 8 -14.02 -8.87 -3.14
CA PHE A 8 -12.95 -9.82 -2.79
C PHE A 8 -11.71 -9.64 -3.66
N VAL A 9 -11.87 -9.22 -4.91
CA VAL A 9 -10.75 -8.86 -5.78
C VAL A 9 -9.99 -7.67 -5.21
N VAL A 10 -10.69 -6.55 -4.95
CA VAL A 10 -10.07 -5.32 -4.43
C VAL A 10 -9.47 -5.56 -3.04
N LYS A 11 -10.14 -6.32 -2.17
CA LYS A 11 -9.55 -6.74 -0.88
C LYS A 11 -8.22 -7.47 -1.08
N GLY A 12 -8.13 -8.35 -2.07
CA GLY A 12 -6.90 -9.07 -2.40
C GLY A 12 -5.80 -8.14 -2.90
N GLU A 13 -6.15 -7.14 -3.71
CA GLU A 13 -5.24 -6.12 -4.21
C GLU A 13 -4.71 -5.22 -3.08
N VAL A 14 -5.59 -4.76 -2.18
CA VAL A 14 -5.22 -4.02 -0.97
C VAL A 14 -4.26 -4.85 -0.11
N GLN A 15 -4.55 -6.13 0.11
CA GLN A 15 -3.67 -6.99 0.90
C GLN A 15 -2.28 -7.13 0.28
N LYS A 16 -2.20 -7.22 -1.05
CA LYS A 16 -0.94 -7.25 -1.79
C LYS A 16 -0.20 -5.91 -1.71
N ALA A 17 -0.91 -4.79 -1.82
CA ALA A 17 -0.34 -3.44 -1.68
C ALA A 17 0.26 -3.24 -0.28
N VAL A 18 -0.45 -3.68 0.77
CA VAL A 18 0.04 -3.65 2.16
C VAL A 18 1.33 -4.46 2.33
N ASN A 19 1.42 -5.66 1.77
CA ASN A 19 2.64 -6.48 1.85
C ASN A 19 3.84 -5.79 1.16
N THR A 20 3.59 -5.14 0.03
CA THR A 20 4.61 -4.32 -0.66
C THR A 20 5.03 -3.13 0.19
N ALA A 21 4.08 -2.40 0.77
CA ALA A 21 4.33 -1.26 1.65
C ALA A 21 5.12 -1.66 2.91
N GLN A 22 4.86 -2.83 3.49
CA GLN A 22 5.65 -3.37 4.60
C GLN A 22 7.11 -3.62 4.20
N SER A 23 7.34 -4.17 3.01
CA SER A 23 8.69 -4.41 2.48
C SER A 23 9.42 -3.09 2.21
N LEU A 24 8.73 -2.09 1.64
CA LEU A 24 9.26 -0.74 1.45
C LEU A 24 9.57 -0.07 2.79
N HIS A 25 8.70 -0.20 3.79
CA HIS A 25 8.91 0.34 5.13
C HIS A 25 10.12 -0.29 5.83
N GLN A 26 10.30 -1.60 5.70
CA GLN A 26 11.48 -2.30 6.21
C GLN A 26 12.76 -1.75 5.56
N ARG A 27 12.80 -1.66 4.23
CA ARG A 27 13.96 -1.08 3.52
C ARG A 27 14.20 0.37 3.92
N TRP A 28 13.15 1.18 3.98
CA TRP A 28 13.23 2.58 4.41
C TRP A 28 13.82 2.70 5.82
N SER A 29 13.41 1.83 6.75
CA SER A 29 13.93 1.80 8.12
C SER A 29 15.42 1.47 8.16
N GLU A 30 15.88 0.50 7.35
CA GLU A 30 17.29 0.14 7.24
C GLU A 30 18.14 1.31 6.69
N LEU A 31 17.65 1.99 5.65
CA LEU A 31 18.34 3.14 5.06
C LEU A 31 18.51 4.31 6.05
N LEU A 32 17.54 4.50 6.95
CA LEU A 32 17.62 5.53 8.00
C LEU A 32 18.53 5.13 9.17
N GLN A 33 18.69 3.84 9.44
CA GLN A 33 19.58 3.35 10.50
C GLN A 33 21.06 3.46 10.13
N ASP A 34 21.40 3.32 8.85
CA ASP A 34 22.76 3.53 8.35
C ASP A 34 22.80 4.49 7.16
N PRO A 35 22.72 5.82 7.41
CA PRO A 35 22.74 6.82 6.34
C PRO A 35 24.05 6.87 5.55
N ALA A 36 25.14 6.26 6.05
CA ALA A 36 26.43 6.26 5.38
C ALA A 36 26.51 5.22 4.24
N SER A 37 25.69 4.16 4.31
CA SER A 37 25.61 3.14 3.26
C SER A 37 24.50 3.40 2.24
N ALA A 38 23.59 4.34 2.52
CA ALA A 38 22.47 4.70 1.67
C ALA A 38 22.81 5.90 0.76
N SER A 39 22.46 5.80 -0.54
CA SER A 39 22.49 6.98 -1.41
C SER A 39 21.26 7.86 -1.14
N LYS A 40 21.41 9.19 -1.30
CA LYS A 40 20.28 10.11 -1.18
C LYS A 40 19.13 9.75 -2.14
N GLU A 41 19.47 9.36 -3.36
CA GLU A 41 18.51 8.95 -4.39
C GLU A 41 17.69 7.72 -3.95
N GLU A 42 18.34 6.72 -3.35
CA GLU A 42 17.65 5.55 -2.83
C GLU A 42 16.69 5.91 -1.69
N VAL A 43 17.14 6.75 -0.74
CA VAL A 43 16.29 7.22 0.36
C VAL A 43 15.07 7.97 -0.18
N ASP A 44 15.28 8.91 -1.11
CA ASP A 44 14.22 9.72 -1.69
C ASP A 44 13.23 8.84 -2.47
N TRP A 45 13.72 7.89 -3.27
CA TRP A 45 12.89 6.95 -4.02
C TRP A 45 12.08 6.04 -3.10
N THR A 46 12.71 5.35 -2.14
CA THR A 46 12.00 4.44 -1.22
C THR A 46 10.96 5.20 -0.40
N THR A 47 11.28 6.42 0.03
CA THR A 47 10.32 7.27 0.77
C THR A 47 9.12 7.65 -0.10
N ASN A 48 9.36 8.05 -1.36
CA ASN A 48 8.29 8.43 -2.28
C ASN A 48 7.40 7.23 -2.63
N GLU A 49 8.00 6.08 -2.90
CA GLU A 49 7.29 4.85 -3.25
C GLU A 49 6.43 4.34 -2.09
N LEU A 50 6.95 4.41 -0.86
CA LEU A 50 6.19 4.07 0.34
C LEU A 50 4.98 5.01 0.50
N ARG A 51 5.16 6.32 0.33
CA ARG A 51 4.05 7.30 0.42
C ARG A 51 2.99 7.06 -0.65
N ASN A 52 3.39 6.73 -1.88
CA ASN A 52 2.46 6.45 -2.96
C ASN A 52 1.69 5.16 -2.69
N SER A 53 2.37 4.12 -2.22
CA SER A 53 1.73 2.85 -1.84
C SER A 53 0.68 3.07 -0.75
N LEU A 54 1.01 3.81 0.30
CA LEU A 54 0.09 4.11 1.40
C LEU A 54 -1.12 4.93 0.93
N ARG A 55 -0.90 5.95 0.09
CA ARG A 55 -2.01 6.75 -0.47
C ARG A 55 -2.97 5.91 -1.30
N SER A 56 -2.46 4.99 -2.12
CA SER A 56 -3.30 4.07 -2.90
C SER A 56 -4.14 3.19 -1.98
N ILE A 57 -3.53 2.64 -0.92
CA ILE A 57 -4.23 1.81 0.07
C ILE A 57 -5.33 2.61 0.77
N GLU A 58 -5.07 3.86 1.14
CA GLU A 58 -6.07 4.74 1.77
C GLU A 58 -7.29 4.91 0.87
N TRP A 59 -7.09 5.24 -0.42
CA TRP A 59 -8.18 5.36 -1.39
C TRP A 59 -8.95 4.05 -1.59
N ASP A 60 -8.24 2.92 -1.74
CA ASP A 60 -8.90 1.62 -1.91
C ASP A 60 -9.75 1.26 -0.68
N LEU A 61 -9.31 1.63 0.52
CA LEU A 61 -10.06 1.41 1.76
C LEU A 61 -11.28 2.32 1.88
N GLU A 62 -11.18 3.58 1.43
CA GLU A 62 -12.31 4.51 1.33
C GLU A 62 -13.40 3.92 0.40
N ASP A 63 -13.03 3.46 -0.80
CA ASP A 63 -13.95 2.86 -1.77
C ASP A 63 -14.61 1.57 -1.24
N LEU A 64 -13.85 0.74 -0.53
CA LEU A 64 -14.37 -0.48 0.10
C LEU A 64 -15.37 -0.16 1.23
N ASP A 65 -15.11 0.86 2.04
CA ASP A 65 -16.03 1.29 3.10
C ASP A 65 -17.32 1.88 2.51
N GLU A 66 -17.22 2.72 1.49
CA GLU A 66 -18.37 3.23 0.74
C GLU A 66 -19.24 2.08 0.18
N THR A 67 -18.61 1.05 -0.37
CA THR A 67 -19.31 -0.14 -0.90
C THR A 67 -20.07 -0.88 0.21
N ILE A 68 -19.49 -1.03 1.40
CA ILE A 68 -20.14 -1.65 2.56
C ILE A 68 -21.33 -0.80 3.03
N ASN A 69 -21.16 0.52 3.10
CA ASN A 69 -22.21 1.45 3.51
C ASN A 69 -23.40 1.42 2.55
N ILE A 70 -23.19 1.30 1.24
CA ILE A 70 -24.27 1.14 0.24
C ILE A 70 -25.10 -0.14 0.49
N LEU A 71 -24.46 -1.23 0.91
CA LEU A 71 -25.13 -2.51 1.16
C LEU A 71 -25.88 -2.57 2.50
N THR A 72 -25.53 -1.71 3.44
CA THR A 72 -26.04 -1.73 4.83
C THR A 72 -26.99 -0.58 5.17
N ALA A 73 -27.13 0.39 4.26
CA ALA A 73 -28.13 1.47 4.30
C ALA A 73 -29.52 1.02 3.83
#